data_AF-M5U903-F1
#
_entry.id   AF-M5U903-F1
#
_cell.length_a   1.000
_cell.length_b   1.000
_cell.length_c   1.000
_cell.angle_alpha   90.00
_cell.angle_beta   90.00
_cell.angle_gamma   90.00
#
_symmetry.space_group_name_H-M   'P 1'
#
loop_
_entity.id
_entity.type
_entity.pdbx_description
1 polymer ?
#
loop_
_entity_poly.entity_id
_entity_poly.type
_entity_poly.pdbx_seq_one_letter_code
_entity_poly.pdbx_strand_id
1 'polypeptide(L)'
;MQWEINPSPNHDGNFLASKINALTWLDGKPSVWAACEFNSMRNLRKLFQQKHEIEKDNLYLSSYWKMGQSEEEHKTAKRIDNEQNHSVKQS
;
A
#
# COMPACT_ATOMS: atom_id res chain seq x y z
N MET A 1 10.64 14.68 -9.35
CA MET A 1 11.09 13.65 -8.39
C MET A 1 11.03 14.27 -7.01
N GLN A 2 10.31 13.66 -6.06
CA GLN A 2 10.25 14.10 -4.67
C GLN A 2 10.88 13.02 -3.79
N TRP A 3 11.68 13.42 -2.80
CA TRP A 3 12.32 12.53 -1.84
C TRP A 3 11.79 12.85 -0.44
N GLU A 4 11.32 11.82 0.27
CA GLU A 4 10.67 11.95 1.56
C GLU A 4 11.40 11.12 2.61
N ILE A 5 11.64 11.71 3.78
CA ILE A 5 12.27 11.04 4.92
C ILE A 5 11.22 10.86 6.01
N ASN A 6 11.07 9.65 6.52
CA ASN A 6 10.22 9.34 7.67
C ASN A 6 11.07 9.28 8.95
N PRO A 7 11.22 10.38 9.71
CA PRO A 7 12.10 10.42 10.88
C PRO A 7 11.56 9.63 12.07
N SER A 8 10.29 9.24 12.03
CA SER A 8 9.62 8.56 13.15
C SER A 8 8.70 7.47 12.59
N PRO A 9 9.27 6.36 12.09
CA PRO A 9 8.49 5.23 11.58
C PRO A 9 7.63 4.65 12.69
N ASN A 10 6.37 4.38 12.35
CA ASN A 10 5.38 3.81 13.26
C ASN A 10 4.59 2.71 12.57
N HIS A 11 3.81 1.97 13.37
CA HIS A 11 3.02 0.84 12.90
C HIS A 11 1.80 1.27 12.07
N ASP A 12 1.40 2.54 12.07
CA ASP A 12 0.22 2.98 11.33
C ASP A 12 0.46 2.98 9.82
N GLY A 13 1.71 3.15 9.37
CA GLY A 13 2.08 3.12 7.95
C GLY A 13 1.48 4.28 7.12
N ASN A 14 1.02 5.35 7.75
CA ASN A 14 0.32 6.43 7.05
C ASN A 14 1.23 7.37 6.26
N PHE A 15 2.53 7.42 6.60
CA PHE A 15 3.47 8.41 6.06
C PHE A 15 3.44 8.49 4.51
N LEU A 16 3.64 7.37 3.81
CA LEU A 16 3.66 7.36 2.35
C LEU A 16 2.30 7.75 1.74
N ALA A 17 1.21 7.22 2.29
CA ALA A 17 -0.14 7.52 1.82
C ALA A 17 -0.46 9.02 1.98
N SER A 18 -0.08 9.64 3.11
CA SER A 18 -0.25 11.07 3.33
C SER A 18 0.53 11.92 2.33
N LYS A 19 1.78 11.53 2.01
CA LYS A 19 2.61 12.25 1.04
C LYS A 19 2.06 12.15 -0.38
N ILE A 20 1.66 10.95 -0.82
CA ILE A 20 1.05 10.76 -2.14
C ILE A 20 -0.29 11.49 -2.24
N ASN A 21 -1.09 11.47 -1.18
CA ASN A 21 -2.39 12.15 -1.14
C ASN A 21 -2.29 13.69 -1.25
N ALA A 22 -1.14 14.27 -0.90
CA ALA A 22 -0.87 15.69 -1.02
C ALA A 22 -0.35 16.10 -2.41
N LEU A 23 -0.01 15.14 -3.27
CA LEU A 23 0.40 15.41 -4.64
C LEU A 23 -0.79 15.79 -5.51
N THR A 24 -0.55 16.69 -6.45
CA THR A 24 -1.51 16.95 -7.53
C THR A 24 -1.69 15.67 -8.34
N TRP A 25 -2.92 15.19 -8.40
CA TRP A 25 -3.28 14.07 -9.26
C TRP A 25 -3.38 14.56 -10.71
N LEU A 26 -2.74 13.85 -11.63
CA LEU A 26 -2.73 14.21 -13.04
C LEU A 26 -3.85 13.45 -13.77
N ASP A 27 -4.37 14.07 -14.83
CA ASP A 27 -5.36 13.43 -15.70
C ASP A 27 -4.76 12.22 -16.44
N GLY A 28 -5.61 11.24 -16.73
CA GLY A 28 -5.26 10.04 -17.47
C GLY A 28 -5.38 8.75 -16.66
N LYS A 29 -4.76 7.68 -17.17
CA LYS A 29 -4.77 6.34 -16.55
C LYS A 29 -3.38 6.01 -16.01
N PRO A 30 -3.11 6.24 -14.72
CA PRO A 30 -1.80 5.94 -14.16
C PRO A 30 -1.62 4.44 -13.91
N SER A 31 -0.39 3.96 -14.09
CA SER A 31 0.05 2.66 -13.58
C SER A 31 0.89 2.89 -12.33
N VAL A 32 0.60 2.16 -11.25
CA VAL A 32 1.25 2.29 -9.96
C VAL A 32 2.04 1.02 -9.64
N TRP A 33 3.28 1.21 -9.22
CA TRP A 33 4.13 0.16 -8.67
C TRP A 33 4.68 0.62 -7.33
N ALA A 34 4.48 -0.17 -6.27
CA ALA A 34 5.13 0.08 -4.98
C ALA A 34 5.54 -1.22 -4.28
N ALA A 35 6.76 -1.21 -3.74
CA ALA A 35 7.26 -2.19 -2.79
C ALA A 35 7.65 -1.46 -1.50
N CYS A 36 6.98 -1.76 -0.39
CA CYS A 36 7.20 -1.03 0.87
C CYS A 36 6.90 -1.90 2.11
N GLU A 37 6.83 -1.26 3.28
CA GLU A 37 6.40 -1.88 4.53
C GLU A 37 4.92 -2.29 4.47
N PHE A 38 4.56 -3.37 5.15
CA PHE A 38 3.24 -3.99 5.08
C PHE A 38 2.06 -3.05 5.39
N ASN A 39 2.06 -2.33 6.50
CA ASN A 39 0.96 -1.42 6.84
C ASN A 39 0.90 -0.23 5.87
N SER A 40 2.06 0.28 5.45
CA SER A 40 2.14 1.29 4.39
C SER A 40 1.52 0.80 3.08
N MET A 41 1.82 -0.43 2.66
CA MET A 41 1.25 -1.05 1.48
C MET A 41 -0.27 -1.15 1.57
N ARG A 42 -0.83 -1.54 2.73
CA ARG A 42 -2.30 -1.60 2.93
C ARG A 42 -2.96 -0.23 2.79
N ASN A 43 -2.35 0.80 3.36
CA ASN A 43 -2.87 2.17 3.26
C ASN A 43 -2.79 2.69 1.82
N LEU A 44 -1.71 2.42 1.10
CA LEU A 44 -1.59 2.75 -0.32
C LEU A 44 -2.63 2.00 -1.16
N ARG A 45 -2.84 0.71 -0.90
CA ARG A 45 -3.88 -0.09 -1.57
C ARG A 45 -5.26 0.55 -1.39
N LYS A 46 -5.60 0.93 -0.16
CA LYS A 46 -6.84 1.62 0.15
C LYS A 46 -6.95 2.96 -0.59
N LEU A 47 -5.92 3.79 -0.54
CA LEU A 47 -5.88 5.08 -1.22
C LEU A 47 -6.11 4.94 -2.73
N PHE A 48 -5.35 4.07 -3.39
CA PHE A 48 -5.41 3.92 -4.84
C PHE A 48 -6.71 3.25 -5.32
N GLN A 49 -7.26 2.30 -4.57
CA GLN A 49 -8.50 1.63 -4.96
C GLN A 49 -9.75 2.46 -4.62
N GLN A 50 -9.79 3.16 -3.49
CA GLN A 50 -10.99 3.84 -3.02
C GLN A 50 -11.06 5.31 -3.44
N LYS A 51 -9.94 6.02 -3.41
CA LYS A 51 -9.92 7.45 -3.75
C LYS A 51 -9.66 7.71 -5.23
N HIS A 52 -8.75 6.92 -5.82
CA HIS A 52 -8.31 7.12 -7.20
C HIS A 52 -8.84 6.06 -8.17
N GLU A 53 -9.60 5.09 -7.66
CA GLU A 53 -10.31 4.05 -8.43
C GLU A 53 -9.44 3.35 -9.49
N ILE A 54 -8.16 3.14 -9.17
CA ILE A 54 -7.20 2.54 -10.11
C ILE A 54 -7.55 1.06 -10.33
N GLU A 55 -7.65 0.68 -11.60
CA GLU A 55 -7.88 -0.69 -12.04
C GLU A 55 -6.76 -1.62 -11.54
N LYS A 56 -7.11 -2.87 -11.20
CA LYS A 56 -6.15 -3.85 -10.65
C LYS A 56 -4.95 -4.09 -11.57
N ASP A 57 -5.18 -4.14 -12.88
CA ASP A 57 -4.14 -4.40 -13.87
C ASP A 57 -3.11 -3.25 -13.93
N ASN A 58 -3.50 -2.08 -13.43
CA ASN A 58 -2.66 -0.88 -13.30
C ASN A 58 -2.11 -0.68 -11.88
N LEU A 59 -2.29 -1.63 -10.97
CA LEU A 59 -1.90 -1.49 -9.57
C LEU A 59 -1.10 -2.69 -9.06
N TYR A 60 0.23 -2.55 -9.05
CA TYR A 60 1.13 -3.48 -8.39
C TYR A 60 1.57 -2.96 -7.02
N LEU A 61 1.17 -3.67 -5.96
CA LEU A 61 1.54 -3.34 -4.58
C LEU A 61 2.06 -4.58 -3.86
N SER A 62 3.26 -4.49 -3.29
CA SER A 62 3.89 -5.60 -2.56
C SER A 62 4.48 -5.11 -1.24
N SER A 63 4.28 -5.89 -0.18
CA SER A 63 5.01 -5.70 1.07
C SER A 63 6.29 -6.53 1.06
N TYR A 64 7.42 -5.90 1.40
CA TYR A 64 8.74 -6.54 1.50
C TYR A 64 9.11 -6.92 2.93
N TRP A 65 8.57 -6.19 3.90
CA TRP A 65 8.80 -6.43 5.32
C TRP A 65 7.64 -5.87 6.14
N LYS A 66 7.60 -6.19 7.43
CA LYS A 66 6.62 -5.65 8.38
C LYS A 66 7.33 -5.25 9.67
N MET A 67 7.03 -4.05 10.16
CA MET A 67 7.68 -3.53 11.36
C MET A 67 7.41 -4.43 12.56
N GLY A 68 8.47 -4.76 13.31
CA GLY A 68 8.39 -5.60 14.50
C GLY A 68 8.12 -7.08 14.26
N GLN A 69 8.23 -7.57 13.01
CA GLN A 69 7.98 -8.97 12.66
C GLN A 69 9.16 -9.60 11.93
N SER A 70 9.35 -10.90 12.15
CA SER A 70 10.22 -11.75 11.36
C SER A 70 9.68 -11.94 9.93
N GLU A 71 10.51 -12.48 9.05
CA GLU A 71 10.11 -12.79 7.68
C GLU A 71 8.95 -13.80 7.62
N GLU A 72 8.95 -14.82 8.48
CA GLU A 72 7.90 -15.84 8.50
C GLU A 72 6.55 -15.28 9.00
N GLU A 73 6.59 -14.41 10.02
CA GLU A 73 5.42 -13.68 10.48
C GLU A 73 4.88 -12.73 9.39
N HIS A 74 5.76 -12.03 8.69
CA HIS A 74 5.40 -11.17 7.56
C HIS A 74 4.77 -11.97 6.41
N LYS A 75 5.35 -13.12 6.02
CA LYS A 75 4.78 -14.02 5.01
C LYS A 75 3.37 -14.45 5.39
N THR A 76 3.18 -14.83 6.65
CA THR A 76 1.87 -15.20 7.20
C THR A 76 0.88 -14.04 7.12
N ALA A 77 1.27 -12.84 7.56
CA ALA A 77 0.44 -11.64 7.48
C ALA A 77 0.09 -11.26 6.03
N LYS A 78 1.04 -11.39 5.10
CA LYS A 78 0.85 -11.13 3.66
C LYS A 78 -0.14 -12.10 3.03
N ARG A 79 -0.07 -13.39 3.39
CA ARG A 79 -1.03 -14.39 2.93
C ARG A 79 -2.45 -14.07 3.42
N ILE A 80 -2.60 -13.79 4.71
CA ILE A 80 -3.91 -13.47 5.31
C ILE A 80 -4.52 -12.19 4.70
N ASP A 81 -3.74 -11.12 4.53
CA ASP A 81 -4.22 -9.88 3.88
C ASP A 81 -4.71 -10.14 2.45
N ASN A 82 -3.96 -10.94 1.68
CA ASN A 82 -4.35 -11.31 0.33
C ASN A 82 -5.64 -12.11 0.31
N GLU A 83 -5.81 -13.08 1.22
CA GLU A 83 -7.04 -13.88 1.34
C GLU A 83 -8.24 -12.98 1.66
N GLN A 84 -8.15 -12.14 2.70
CA GLN A 84 -9.22 -11.22 3.10
C GLN A 84 -9.62 -10.26 1.98
N ASN A 85 -8.63 -9.71 1.25
CA ASN A 85 -8.88 -8.81 0.14
C ASN A 85 -9.58 -9.49 -1.05
N HIS A 86 -9.42 -10.80 -1.22
CA HIS A 86 -10.18 -11.57 -2.20
C HIS A 86 -11.60 -11.90 -1.69
N SER A 87 -11.77 -12.15 -0.38
CA SER A 87 -13.08 -12.51 0.22
C SER A 87 -14.08 -11.37 0.19
N VAL A 88 -13.65 -10.12 0.41
CA VAL A 88 -14.52 -8.93 0.43
C VAL A 88 -15.16 -8.65 -0.95
N LYS A 89 -14.75 -9.33 -2.02
CA LYS A 89 -15.28 -9.13 -3.38
C LYS A 89 -16.32 -10.16 -3.82
N GLN A 90 -16.72 -11.09 -2.94
CA GLN A 90 -17.74 -12.13 -3.21
C GLN A 90 -19.04 -11.94 -2.42
N SER A 91 -19.25 -10.78 -1.78
CA SER A 91 -20.49 -10.44 -1.05
C SER A 91 -21.11 -9.17 -1.59
#